data_AF-A0A930MYH3-F1
#
_entry.id   AF-A0A930MYH3-F1
#
_cell.length_a   1.000
_cell.length_b   1.000
_cell.length_c   1.000
_cell.angle_alpha   90.00
_cell.angle_beta   90.00
_cell.angle_gamma   90.00
#
_symmetry.space_group_name_H-M   'P 1'
#
loop_
_entity.id
_entity.type
_entity.pdbx_description
1 polymer ?
#
loop_
_entity_poly.entity_id
_entity_poly.type
_entity_poly.pdbx_seq_one_letter_code
_entity_poly.pdbx_strand_id
1 'polypeptide(L)'
;MEGTVMLSAAVLLVLLFLRVPVFVSVLAGGVTYFLMMPNLPGTIFVQRVIAGTESIPLLAIPFFVCAGVFMNYTGVTKRIMNFCSVLLGTFVGGLAQVAILLSTLMGGLSGSNLADAAMEAKMLVPEMTKRGFSLEFS
;
A
#
# COMPACT_ATOMS: atom_id res chain seq x y z
N MET A 1 -29.78 -2.31 -20.26
CA MET A 1 -28.41 -1.88 -19.88
C MET A 1 -28.40 -1.26 -18.49
N GLU A 2 -29.27 -0.29 -18.20
CA GLU A 2 -29.30 0.37 -16.88
C GLU A 2 -29.63 -0.58 -15.72
N GLY A 3 -30.65 -1.44 -15.85
CA GLY A 3 -31.02 -2.40 -14.79
C GLY A 3 -29.93 -3.44 -14.48
N THR A 4 -29.15 -3.83 -15.49
CA THR A 4 -28.04 -4.78 -15.36
C THR A 4 -26.88 -4.19 -14.57
N VAL A 5 -26.54 -2.93 -14.85
CA VAL A 5 -25.51 -2.18 -14.13
C VAL A 5 -25.92 -1.99 -12.68
N MET A 6 -27.18 -1.59 -12.44
CA MET A 6 -27.69 -1.39 -11.08
C MET A 6 -27.65 -2.68 -10.24
N LEU A 7 -28.00 -3.84 -10.83
CA LEU A 7 -27.89 -5.13 -10.13
C LEU A 7 -26.44 -5.48 -9.79
N SER A 8 -25.51 -5.34 -10.75
CA SER A 8 -24.08 -5.63 -10.50
C SER A 8 -23.48 -4.72 -9.42
N ALA A 9 -23.88 -3.44 -9.38
CA ALA A 9 -23.47 -2.51 -8.34
C ALA A 9 -24.07 -2.89 -6.98
N ALA A 10 -25.34 -3.30 -6.94
CA ALA A 10 -25.99 -3.76 -5.72
C ALA A 10 -25.30 -5.01 -5.13
N VAL A 11 -24.96 -6.00 -5.96
CA VAL A 11 -24.24 -7.21 -5.54
C VAL A 11 -22.87 -6.85 -4.96
N LEU A 12 -22.12 -5.99 -5.65
CA LEU A 12 -20.81 -5.50 -5.17
C LEU A 12 -20.95 -4.82 -3.80
N LEU A 13 -21.90 -3.89 -3.65
CA LEU A 13 -22.09 -3.12 -2.42
C LEU A 13 -22.52 -4.03 -1.26
N VAL A 14 -23.44 -4.95 -1.48
CA VAL A 14 -23.88 -5.91 -0.46
C VAL A 14 -22.72 -6.78 0.03
N LEU A 15 -21.87 -7.28 -0.88
CA LEU A 15 -20.69 -8.06 -0.52
C LEU A 15 -19.67 -7.24 0.29
N LEU A 16 -19.47 -5.96 -0.06
CA LEU A 16 -18.63 -5.06 0.74
C LEU A 16 -19.19 -4.83 2.15
N PHE A 17 -20.51 -4.64 2.30
CA PHE A 17 -21.15 -4.51 3.63
C PHE A 17 -21.04 -5.79 4.45
N LEU A 18 -21.01 -6.96 3.80
CA LEU A 18 -20.77 -8.26 4.42
C LEU A 18 -19.29 -8.51 4.78
N ARG A 19 -18.41 -7.51 4.65
CA ARG A 19 -16.95 -7.61 4.89
C ARG A 19 -16.25 -8.66 4.05
N VAL A 20 -16.80 -9.00 2.88
CA VAL A 20 -16.12 -9.85 1.91
C VAL A 20 -14.91 -9.09 1.34
N PRO A 21 -13.75 -9.75 1.10
CA PRO A 21 -12.59 -9.09 0.52
C PRO A 21 -12.94 -8.34 -0.77
N VAL A 22 -12.47 -7.09 -0.89
CA VAL A 22 -12.83 -6.17 -1.97
C VAL A 22 -12.70 -6.80 -3.36
N PHE A 23 -11.61 -7.56 -3.59
CA PHE A 23 -11.39 -8.20 -4.89
C PHE A 23 -12.49 -9.20 -5.24
N VAL A 24 -13.01 -9.96 -4.27
CA VAL A 24 -14.10 -10.93 -4.48
C VAL A 24 -15.39 -10.19 -4.79
N SER A 25 -15.68 -9.10 -4.06
CA SER A 25 -16.87 -8.27 -4.28
C SER A 25 -16.88 -7.64 -5.67
N VAL A 26 -15.73 -7.17 -6.15
CA VAL A 26 -15.55 -6.63 -7.51
C VAL A 26 -15.71 -7.72 -8.57
N LEU A 27 -15.11 -8.90 -8.37
CA LEU A 27 -15.25 -10.03 -9.28
C LEU A 27 -16.70 -10.51 -9.38
N ALA A 28 -17.38 -10.66 -8.25
CA ALA A 28 -18.78 -11.07 -8.20
C ALA A 28 -19.69 -10.06 -8.91
N GLY A 29 -19.51 -8.76 -8.67
CA GLY A 29 -20.20 -7.71 -9.42
C GLY A 29 -19.94 -7.82 -10.93
N GLY A 30 -18.69 -8.02 -11.34
CA GLY A 30 -18.32 -8.23 -12.74
C GLY A 30 -18.97 -9.47 -13.37
N VAL A 31 -18.94 -10.62 -12.69
CA VAL A 31 -19.57 -11.86 -13.17
C VAL A 31 -21.07 -11.68 -13.37
N THR A 32 -21.76 -11.03 -12.42
CA THR A 32 -23.21 -10.80 -12.55
C THR A 32 -23.55 -9.93 -13.77
N TYR A 33 -22.72 -8.93 -14.08
CA TYR A 33 -22.88 -8.09 -15.27
C TYR A 33 -22.75 -8.89 -16.57
N PHE A 34 -21.71 -9.72 -16.69
CA PHE A 34 -21.45 -10.50 -17.90
C PHE A 34 -22.46 -11.65 -18.09
N LEU A 35 -22.93 -12.28 -17.01
CA LEU A 35 -23.95 -13.33 -17.08
C LEU A 35 -25.31 -12.80 -17.60
N MET A 36 -25.63 -11.54 -17.31
CA MET A 36 -26.88 -10.92 -17.76
C MET A 36 -26.78 -10.24 -19.14
N MET A 37 -25.60 -10.25 -19.77
CA MET A 37 -25.40 -9.77 -21.13
C MET A 37 -24.92 -10.89 -22.05
N PRO A 38 -25.84 -11.76 -22.53
CA PRO A 38 -25.48 -12.92 -23.38
C PRO A 38 -24.87 -12.52 -24.74
N ASN A 39 -25.01 -11.26 -25.15
CA ASN A 39 -24.41 -10.73 -26.39
C ASN A 39 -22.91 -10.40 -26.26
N LEU A 40 -22.36 -10.40 -25.05
CA LEU A 40 -20.94 -10.13 -24.80
C LEU A 40 -20.18 -11.46 -24.61
N PRO A 41 -19.10 -11.70 -25.37
CA PRO A 41 -18.23 -12.85 -25.13
C PRO A 41 -17.67 -12.82 -23.70
N GLY A 42 -17.89 -13.89 -22.93
CA GLY A 42 -17.34 -14.04 -21.57
C GLY A 42 -15.81 -14.03 -21.52
N THR A 43 -15.15 -14.19 -22.67
CA THR A 43 -13.69 -14.03 -22.81
C THR A 43 -13.23 -12.61 -22.47
N ILE A 44 -14.07 -11.58 -22.70
CA ILE A 44 -13.75 -10.18 -22.35
C ILE A 44 -13.64 -10.01 -20.83
N PHE A 45 -14.50 -10.68 -20.06
CA PHE A 45 -14.42 -10.66 -18.60
C PHE A 45 -13.08 -11.23 -18.12
N VAL A 46 -12.72 -12.43 -18.61
CA VAL A 46 -11.47 -13.10 -18.25
C VAL A 46 -10.26 -12.24 -18.62
N GLN A 47 -10.26 -11.65 -19.82
CA GLN A 47 -9.20 -10.75 -20.26
C GLN A 47 -9.09 -9.51 -19.36
N ARG A 48 -10.21 -8.95 -18.91
CA ARG A 48 -10.20 -7.77 -18.03
C ARG A 48 -9.66 -8.08 -16.63
N VAL A 49 -9.95 -9.26 -16.11
CA VAL A 49 -9.40 -9.74 -14.83
C VAL A 49 -7.89 -9.97 -14.94
N ILE A 50 -7.42 -10.61 -16.03
CA ILE A 50 -5.99 -10.84 -16.28
C ILE A 50 -5.25 -9.51 -16.45
N ALA A 51 -5.79 -8.58 -17.24
CA ALA A 51 -5.19 -7.26 -17.46
C ALA A 51 -5.05 -6.45 -16.15
N GLY A 52 -5.95 -6.65 -15.18
CA GLY A 52 -5.82 -6.05 -13.84
C GLY A 52 -4.65 -6.60 -13.03
N THR A 53 -4.23 -7.84 -13.31
CA THR A 53 -3.09 -8.51 -12.66
C THR A 53 -1.75 -8.08 -13.28
N GLU A 54 -1.75 -7.65 -14.54
CA GLU A 54 -0.59 -7.10 -15.25
C GLU A 54 -0.30 -5.62 -14.89
N SER A 55 -0.69 -5.18 -13.69
CA SER A 55 -0.51 -3.80 -13.29
C SER A 55 0.97 -3.50 -12.94
N ILE A 56 1.52 -2.41 -13.49
CA ILE A 56 2.85 -1.90 -13.13
C ILE A 56 3.05 -1.80 -11.60
N PRO A 57 2.05 -1.37 -10.79
CA PRO A 57 2.17 -1.39 -9.33
C PRO A 57 2.50 -2.76 -8.73
N LEU A 58 1.93 -3.86 -9.26
CA LEU A 58 2.19 -5.21 -8.74
C LEU A 58 3.64 -5.64 -8.97
N LEU A 59 4.24 -5.26 -10.10
CA LEU A 59 5.68 -5.44 -10.36
C LEU A 59 6.52 -4.50 -9.49
N ALA A 60 6.04 -3.29 -9.22
CA ALA A 60 6.76 -2.31 -8.43
C ALA A 60 6.94 -2.73 -6.96
N ILE A 61 5.96 -3.44 -6.37
CA ILE A 61 6.02 -3.94 -4.98
C ILE A 61 7.32 -4.72 -4.69
N PRO A 62 7.65 -5.83 -5.39
CA PRO A 62 8.87 -6.60 -5.10
C PRO A 62 10.14 -5.80 -5.36
N PHE A 63 10.18 -4.95 -6.41
CA PHE A 63 11.36 -4.12 -6.69
C PHE A 63 11.59 -3.07 -5.60
N PHE A 64 10.54 -2.41 -5.11
CA PHE A 64 10.65 -1.44 -4.02
C PHE A 64 10.96 -2.10 -2.68
N VAL A 65 10.41 -3.29 -2.41
CA VAL A 65 10.79 -4.09 -1.23
C VAL A 65 12.26 -4.48 -1.31
N CYS A 66 12.75 -4.94 -2.46
CA CYS A 66 14.17 -5.22 -2.68
C CYS A 66 15.03 -3.98 -2.45
N ALA A 67 14.65 -2.83 -3.02
CA ALA A 67 15.37 -1.57 -2.82
C ALA A 67 15.44 -1.20 -1.33
N GLY A 68 14.33 -1.31 -0.60
CA GLY A 68 14.29 -1.08 0.85
C GLY A 68 15.20 -2.03 1.64
N VAL A 69 15.26 -3.31 1.26
CA VAL A 69 16.19 -4.28 1.86
C VAL A 69 17.65 -3.90 1.56
N PHE A 70 17.98 -3.54 0.32
CA PHE A 70 19.31 -3.07 -0.05
C PHE A 70 19.72 -1.82 0.71
N MET A 71 18.85 -0.82 0.82
CA MET A 71 19.11 0.42 1.55
C MET A 71 19.40 0.16 3.03
N ASN A 72 18.66 -0.76 3.64
CA ASN A 72 18.91 -1.19 5.02
C ASN A 72 20.25 -1.92 5.15
N TYR A 73 20.52 -2.90 4.28
CA TYR A 73 21.73 -3.71 4.34
C TYR A 73 23.02 -2.89 4.07
N THR A 74 22.96 -1.96 3.11
CA THR A 74 24.08 -1.07 2.78
C THR A 74 24.26 0.09 3.76
N GLY A 75 23.36 0.23 4.74
CA GLY A 75 23.42 1.27 5.77
C GLY A 75 23.00 2.67 5.29
N VAL A 76 22.44 2.80 4.09
CA VAL A 76 21.91 4.07 3.56
C VAL A 76 20.83 4.60 4.48
N THR A 77 19.87 3.76 4.88
CA THR A 77 18.75 4.16 5.74
C THR A 77 19.24 4.71 7.08
N LYS A 78 20.29 4.11 7.67
CA LYS A 78 20.91 4.59 8.92
C LYS A 78 21.59 5.96 8.76
N ARG A 79 22.22 6.21 7.61
CA ARG A 79 22.81 7.53 7.32
C ARG A 79 21.73 8.60 7.21
N ILE A 80 20.59 8.29 6.58
CA ILE A 80 19.46 9.23 6.46
C ILE A 80 18.85 9.50 7.83
N MET A 81 18.64 8.49 8.67
CA MET A 81 18.18 8.71 10.05
C MET A 81 19.11 9.61 10.85
N ASN A 82 20.43 9.39 10.75
CA ASN A 82 21.40 10.22 11.45
C ASN A 82 21.34 11.67 10.94
N PHE A 83 21.19 11.86 9.63
CA PHE A 83 21.01 13.18 9.04
C PHE A 83 19.76 13.89 9.60
N CYS A 84 18.60 13.22 9.57
CA CYS A 84 17.38 13.77 10.17
C CYS A 84 17.53 14.04 11.67
N SER A 85 18.22 13.16 12.40
CA SER A 85 18.49 13.30 13.84
C SER A 85 19.39 14.49 14.15
N VAL A 86 20.36 14.81 13.30
CA VAL A 86 21.18 16.01 13.45
C VAL A 86 20.36 17.28 13.22
N LEU A 87 19.41 17.25 12.28
CA LEU A 87 18.57 18.41 11.97
C LEU A 87 17.52 18.68 13.06
N LEU A 88 16.84 17.64 13.55
CA LEU A 88 15.63 17.79 14.37
C LEU A 88 15.70 17.09 15.74
N GLY A 89 16.77 16.33 16.03
CA GLY A 89 16.84 15.50 17.23
C GLY A 89 16.95 16.25 18.56
N THR A 90 17.39 17.51 18.54
CA THR A 90 17.50 18.38 19.74
C THR A 90 16.20 19.08 20.11
N PHE A 91 15.18 19.05 19.25
CA PHE A 91 13.88 19.65 19.55
C PHE A 91 13.05 18.75 20.49
N VAL A 92 12.10 19.34 21.21
CA VAL A 92 11.15 18.59 22.05
C VAL A 92 10.34 17.64 21.17
N GLY A 93 10.33 16.35 21.50
CA GLY A 93 9.77 15.32 20.63
C GLY A 93 10.63 15.01 19.40
N GLY A 94 11.93 15.30 19.45
CA GLY A 94 12.86 15.22 18.32
C GLY A 94 12.81 13.92 17.53
N LEU A 95 12.59 12.77 18.17
CA LEU A 95 12.47 11.49 17.46
C LEU A 95 11.20 11.39 16.59
N ALA A 96 10.07 11.93 17.05
CA ALA A 96 8.84 11.98 16.27
C ALA A 96 8.98 12.96 15.08
N GLN A 97 9.66 14.08 15.30
CA GLN A 97 9.99 15.03 14.22
C GLN A 97 10.94 14.42 13.19
N VAL A 98 11.91 13.62 13.65
CA VAL A 98 12.82 12.84 12.79
C VAL A 98 12.05 11.83 11.95
N ALA A 99 11.05 11.14 12.52
CA ALA A 99 10.19 10.22 11.78
C ALA A 99 9.44 10.94 10.66
N ILE A 100 8.81 12.09 10.95
CA ILE A 100 8.07 12.88 9.95
C ILE A 100 8.98 13.34 8.81
N LEU A 101 10.16 13.89 9.14
CA LEU A 101 11.11 14.35 8.14
C LEU A 101 11.65 13.18 7.30
N LEU A 102 11.95 12.04 7.93
CA LEU A 102 12.36 10.82 7.26
C LEU A 102 11.29 10.36 6.26
N SER A 103 10.03 10.24 6.69
CA SER A 103 8.90 9.87 5.81
C SER A 103 8.72 10.83 4.65
N THR A 104 8.95 12.12 4.88
CA THR A 104 8.89 13.14 3.82
C THR A 104 10.00 12.94 2.79
N LEU A 105 11.23 12.63 3.22
CA LEU A 105 12.36 12.38 2.33
C LEU A 105 12.22 11.04 1.58
N MET A 106 11.75 9.99 2.25
CA MET A 106 11.55 8.67 1.64
C MET A 106 10.43 8.70 0.62
N GLY A 107 9.33 9.41 0.90
CA GLY A 107 8.24 9.59 -0.06
C GLY A 107 8.70 10.22 -1.39
N GLY A 108 9.72 11.10 -1.36
CA GLY A 108 10.32 11.68 -2.55
C GLY A 108 11.29 10.76 -3.29
N LEU A 109 12.00 9.87 -2.58
CA LEU A 109 13.05 9.00 -3.13
C LEU A 109 12.53 7.65 -3.63
N SER A 110 11.54 7.09 -2.95
CA SER A 110 11.05 5.72 -3.15
C SER A 110 9.86 5.66 -4.10
N GLY A 111 9.02 6.70 -4.14
CA GLY A 111 7.85 6.73 -5.03
C GLY A 111 6.78 5.67 -4.71
N SER A 112 6.88 4.98 -3.56
CA SER A 112 5.93 3.98 -3.09
C SER A 112 5.67 4.09 -1.60
N ASN A 113 4.50 4.62 -1.25
CA ASN A 113 4.08 4.83 0.14
C ASN A 113 4.07 3.52 0.96
N LEU A 114 3.71 2.39 0.33
CA LEU A 114 3.68 1.08 0.99
C LEU A 114 5.08 0.55 1.30
N ALA A 115 6.03 0.77 0.38
CA ALA A 115 7.41 0.34 0.59
C ALA A 115 8.10 1.19 1.65
N ASP A 116 7.85 2.50 1.65
CA ASP A 116 8.36 3.42 2.66
C ASP A 116 7.86 3.07 4.05
N ALA A 117 6.55 2.88 4.21
CA ALA A 117 5.96 2.48 5.49
C ALA A 117 6.56 1.17 6.01
N ALA A 118 6.71 0.15 5.14
CA ALA A 118 7.29 -1.13 5.54
C ALA A 118 8.78 -1.01 5.95
N MET A 119 9.54 -0.18 5.25
CA MET A 119 10.96 0.07 5.53
C MET A 119 11.14 0.88 6.82
N GLU A 120 10.40 1.97 6.96
CA GLU A 120 10.48 2.89 8.09
C GLU A 120 10.00 2.24 9.37
N ALA A 121 8.89 1.49 9.35
CA ALA A 121 8.40 0.79 10.53
C ALA A 121 9.46 -0.19 11.10
N LYS A 122 10.15 -0.95 10.24
CA LYS A 122 11.23 -1.85 10.68
C LYS A 122 12.41 -1.15 11.35
N MET A 123 12.58 0.13 11.10
CA MET A 123 13.72 0.91 11.57
C MET A 123 13.37 1.83 12.74
N LEU A 124 12.26 2.56 12.62
CA LEU A 124 11.77 3.50 13.63
C LEU A 124 11.23 2.76 14.84
N VAL A 125 10.40 1.72 14.68
CA VAL A 125 9.77 1.03 15.81
C VAL A 125 10.79 0.52 16.83
N PRO A 126 11.87 -0.19 16.44
CA PRO A 126 12.88 -0.62 17.40
C PRO A 126 13.63 0.54 18.08
N GLU A 127 13.90 1.62 17.35
CA GLU A 127 14.63 2.78 17.87
C GLU A 127 13.76 3.65 18.80
N MET A 128 12.48 3.80 18.48
CA MET A 128 11.46 4.45 19.30
C MET A 128 11.23 3.65 20.59
N THR A 129 11.08 2.33 20.49
CA THR A 129 10.92 1.46 21.67
C THR A 129 12.14 1.54 22.59
N LYS A 130 13.37 1.55 22.04
CA LYS A 130 14.62 1.71 22.82
C LYS A 130 14.69 3.04 23.58
N ARG A 131 14.06 4.10 23.07
CA ARG A 131 14.02 5.43 23.66
C ARG A 131 12.83 5.63 24.61
N GLY A 132 12.07 4.58 24.89
CA GLY A 132 10.98 4.57 25.86
C GLY A 132 9.61 4.97 25.31
N PHE A 133 9.44 5.05 23.98
CA PHE A 133 8.12 5.26 23.38
C PHE A 133 7.27 3.99 23.49
N SER A 134 5.95 4.17 23.66
CA SER A 134 5.01 3.05 23.64
C SER A 134 4.90 2.45 22.25
N LEU A 135 4.56 1.17 22.19
CA LEU A 135 4.39 0.45 20.92
C LEU A 135 3.19 0.97 20.12
N GLU A 136 2.21 1.60 20.79
CA GLU A 136 1.06 2.24 20.16
C GLU A 136 1.43 3.56 19.48
N PHE A 137 2.51 4.20 19.93
CA PHE A 137 3.02 5.46 19.38
C PHE A 137 4.10 5.24 18.32
N SER A 138 4.74 4.07 18.31
CA SER A 138 5.90 3.74 17.46
C SER A 138 5.47 3.08 16.16
#